data_AF-A0A2N3HSS2-F1
#
_entry.id   AF-A0A2N3HSS2-F1
#
_cell.length_a   1.000
_cell.length_b   1.000
_cell.length_c   1.000
_cell.angle_alpha   90.00
_cell.angle_beta   90.00
_cell.angle_gamma   90.00
#
_symmetry.space_group_name_H-M   'P 1'
#
loop_
_entity.id
_entity.type
_entity.pdbx_description
1 polymer ?
#
loop_
_entity_poly.entity_id
_entity_poly.type
_entity_poly.pdbx_seq_one_letter_code
_entity_poly.pdbx_strand_id
1 'polypeptide(L)'
;MAIVTQTNGGGSSADSGGLLMDEFLPFVEFKDVKKKKKEDHYPFRGIKKETVNLSEYLDEGYKTSELLTTFVTNQRKLKITYKVIKGCSDSGDDDGVIQIKTAEEIFGLKLSVTQKSAKYGDAMELELDYTGDEKIEFFLDFYASDDNLDEWNIGELKNVHCGRCSINFDLCEYCSDWSTIAPVIPKKDFVGWNEELHPDWECYDYAAEQLRVAGYQLKAESWRDWSKSTLTKNSDVYQFFLEDDIAGMKQGVQKDQLKDGVKYLKETLGKGIPVMAGVDDDYYMYNDDQTTEHYITIVGMGEDSKGKYFLFYDNATGDVVVGASAENKLYCKCDEHKFEGEGDLNNRYIQGTAKKTYTISHIRKTK
;
A
#
# COMPACT_ATOMS: atom_id res chain seq x y z
N MET A 1 -16.53 -7.62 48.54
CA MET A 1 -16.25 -7.66 47.09
C MET A 1 -14.85 -7.13 46.87
N ALA A 2 -13.92 -8.03 46.59
CA ALA A 2 -12.59 -7.68 46.14
C ALA A 2 -12.65 -7.61 44.61
N ILE A 3 -12.29 -6.47 44.02
CA ILE A 3 -12.26 -6.29 42.57
C ILE A 3 -10.95 -6.90 42.07
N VAL A 4 -11.00 -8.03 41.36
CA VAL A 4 -9.80 -8.62 40.75
C VAL A 4 -9.69 -8.12 39.33
N THR A 5 -8.84 -7.11 39.13
CA THR A 5 -8.40 -6.70 37.80
C THR A 5 -7.14 -7.49 37.45
N GLN A 6 -7.08 -8.12 36.29
CA GLN A 6 -5.84 -8.78 35.86
C GLN A 6 -4.75 -7.71 35.67
N THR A 7 -3.80 -7.65 36.60
CA THR A 7 -2.55 -6.92 36.47
C THR A 7 -1.42 -7.92 36.29
N ASN A 8 -0.57 -7.72 35.27
CA ASN A 8 0.55 -8.61 34.97
C ASN A 8 1.47 -8.80 36.19
N GLY A 9 1.32 -9.91 36.91
CA GLY A 9 2.27 -10.35 37.92
C GLY A 9 1.71 -11.24 39.03
N GLY A 10 2.21 -12.48 39.08
CA GLY A 10 2.35 -13.27 40.31
C GLY A 10 1.08 -13.98 40.81
N GLY A 11 1.04 -15.31 40.65
CA GLY A 11 -0.13 -16.13 40.91
C GLY A 11 -0.45 -16.48 42.37
N SER A 12 -1.59 -17.13 42.55
CA SER A 12 -1.90 -18.02 43.67
C SER A 12 -3.00 -19.00 43.26
N SER A 13 -2.79 -20.30 43.48
CA SER A 13 -3.82 -21.33 43.29
C SER A 13 -4.81 -21.30 44.45
N ALA A 14 -6.00 -20.76 44.21
CA ALA A 14 -7.20 -21.06 44.98
C ALA A 14 -8.11 -21.94 44.09
N ASP A 15 -8.84 -22.86 44.72
CA ASP A 15 -9.77 -23.80 44.09
C ASP A 15 -10.79 -23.01 43.25
N SER A 16 -10.56 -22.95 41.92
CA SER A 16 -11.17 -21.98 41.01
C SER A 16 -12.56 -22.36 40.52
N GLY A 17 -13.03 -23.57 40.80
CA GLY A 17 -14.25 -24.13 40.19
C GLY A 17 -15.54 -23.37 40.55
N GLY A 18 -15.57 -22.65 41.67
CA GLY A 18 -16.71 -21.81 42.05
C GLY A 18 -16.65 -20.38 41.51
N LEU A 19 -15.45 -19.89 41.16
CA LEU A 19 -15.20 -18.52 40.72
C LEU A 19 -15.30 -18.33 39.20
N LEU A 20 -15.28 -19.42 38.44
CA LEU A 20 -15.38 -19.36 36.98
C LEU A 20 -16.80 -19.65 36.49
N MET A 21 -17.63 -20.29 37.31
CA MET A 21 -18.97 -20.75 36.94
C MET A 21 -19.93 -19.60 36.61
N ASP A 22 -19.76 -18.44 37.23
CA ASP A 22 -20.56 -17.23 37.00
C ASP A 22 -19.87 -16.24 36.06
N GLU A 23 -18.82 -16.66 35.35
CA GLU A 23 -18.02 -15.77 34.49
C GLU A 23 -18.24 -16.06 33.01
N PHE A 24 -18.44 -15.01 32.22
CA PHE A 24 -18.38 -15.08 30.77
C PHE A 24 -16.92 -15.20 30.28
N LEU A 25 -16.51 -16.43 29.93
CA LEU A 25 -15.15 -16.76 29.50
C LEU A 25 -15.12 -17.26 28.05
N PRO A 26 -15.31 -16.36 27.07
CA PRO A 26 -15.29 -16.71 25.66
C PRO A 26 -13.88 -16.87 25.10
N PHE A 27 -13.79 -17.49 23.93
CA PHE A 27 -12.68 -17.38 22.99
C PHE A 27 -13.20 -16.79 21.67
N VAL A 28 -12.47 -15.84 21.10
CA VAL A 28 -12.79 -15.24 19.80
C VAL A 28 -12.14 -16.06 18.69
N GLU A 29 -12.96 -16.85 18.01
CA GLU A 29 -12.53 -17.66 16.87
C GLU A 29 -12.73 -16.88 15.57
N PHE A 30 -11.63 -16.56 14.88
CA PHE A 30 -11.70 -16.07 13.52
C PHE A 30 -11.95 -17.25 12.58
N LYS A 31 -12.94 -17.13 11.68
CA LYS A 31 -13.18 -18.19 10.69
C LYS A 31 -11.91 -18.40 9.87
N ASP A 32 -11.48 -19.65 9.77
CA ASP A 32 -10.44 -20.13 8.87
C ASP A 32 -10.56 -19.43 7.51
N VAL A 33 -9.67 -18.47 7.25
CA VAL A 33 -9.60 -17.78 5.98
C VAL A 33 -8.95 -18.74 5.00
N LYS A 34 -9.72 -19.74 4.55
CA LYS A 34 -9.27 -20.70 3.54
C LYS A 34 -8.69 -19.90 2.38
N LYS A 35 -7.46 -20.26 1.96
CA LYS A 35 -6.78 -19.78 0.74
C LYS A 35 -7.75 -19.81 -0.45
N LYS A 36 -8.50 -18.73 -0.67
CA LYS A 36 -9.31 -18.58 -1.89
C LYS A 36 -8.36 -18.22 -3.02
N LYS A 37 -8.61 -18.84 -4.18
CA LYS A 37 -7.82 -18.65 -5.40
C LYS A 37 -7.81 -17.18 -5.82
N LYS A 38 -6.75 -16.83 -6.53
CA LYS A 38 -6.30 -15.53 -7.08
C LYS A 38 -7.32 -14.64 -7.82
N GLU A 39 -8.61 -14.96 -7.87
CA GLU A 39 -9.54 -14.36 -8.85
C GLU A 39 -10.68 -13.52 -8.26
N ASP A 40 -10.85 -13.44 -6.93
CA ASP A 40 -11.77 -12.47 -6.33
C ASP A 40 -10.98 -11.31 -5.72
N HIS A 41 -11.40 -10.07 -6.00
CA HIS A 41 -10.83 -8.80 -5.52
C HIS A 41 -10.93 -8.57 -3.99
N TYR A 42 -10.56 -9.56 -3.18
CA TYR A 42 -10.39 -9.45 -1.73
C TYR A 42 -8.95 -9.85 -1.33
N PRO A 43 -8.20 -9.01 -0.61
CA PRO A 43 -6.73 -9.07 -0.65
C PRO A 43 -6.15 -9.91 0.49
N PHE A 44 -6.46 -11.21 0.57
CA PHE A 44 -5.84 -12.05 1.61
C PHE A 44 -4.43 -12.52 1.22
N ARG A 45 -3.41 -12.15 2.02
CA ARG A 45 -2.03 -12.65 1.92
C ARG A 45 -1.51 -13.13 3.29
N GLY A 46 -1.92 -14.33 3.70
CA GLY A 46 -1.13 -15.18 4.62
C GLY A 46 -1.56 -15.23 6.09
N ILE A 47 -1.06 -16.25 6.79
CA ILE A 47 -1.16 -16.44 8.24
C ILE A 47 0.28 -16.39 8.78
N LYS A 48 0.56 -15.52 9.75
CA LYS A 48 1.86 -15.49 10.44
C LYS A 48 1.72 -16.27 11.75
N LYS A 49 2.64 -17.21 12.01
CA LYS A 49 2.68 -17.92 13.29
C LYS A 49 3.38 -17.04 14.32
N GLU A 50 2.60 -16.42 15.19
CA GLU A 50 3.08 -15.76 16.39
C GLU A 50 2.29 -16.30 17.57
N THR A 51 2.99 -16.53 18.68
CA THR A 51 2.36 -16.98 19.93
C THR A 51 1.72 -15.78 20.61
N VAL A 52 0.42 -15.87 20.88
CA VAL A 52 -0.30 -14.91 21.71
C VAL A 52 -0.63 -15.56 23.04
N ASN A 53 -0.31 -14.87 24.13
CA ASN A 53 -0.75 -15.24 25.47
C ASN A 53 -2.11 -14.61 25.73
N LEU A 54 -3.15 -15.44 25.75
CA LEU A 54 -4.49 -15.06 26.18
C LEU A 54 -4.64 -15.21 27.69
N SER A 55 -5.82 -14.93 28.23
CA SER A 55 -6.05 -14.99 29.67
C SER A 55 -5.81 -16.40 30.24
N GLU A 56 -5.25 -16.46 31.45
CA GLU A 56 -5.02 -17.70 32.19
C GLU A 56 -6.30 -18.43 32.60
N TYR A 57 -7.44 -17.75 32.54
CA TYR A 57 -8.77 -18.29 32.84
C TYR A 57 -9.39 -19.08 31.68
N LEU A 58 -8.78 -19.06 30.49
CA LEU A 58 -9.22 -19.90 29.36
C LEU A 58 -8.64 -21.31 29.49
N ASP A 59 -9.22 -22.30 28.82
CA ASP A 59 -8.66 -23.66 28.77
C ASP A 59 -7.27 -23.66 28.10
N GLU A 60 -6.40 -24.61 28.47
CA GLU A 60 -5.01 -24.71 27.97
C GLU A 60 -4.89 -24.64 26.44
N GLY A 61 -5.89 -25.18 25.71
CA GLY A 61 -5.92 -25.11 24.24
C GLY A 61 -6.05 -23.69 23.66
N TYR A 62 -6.47 -22.72 24.47
CA TYR A 62 -6.67 -21.33 24.10
C TYR A 62 -5.65 -20.37 24.71
N LYS A 63 -5.04 -20.72 25.87
CA LYS A 63 -4.06 -19.84 26.57
C LYS A 63 -2.87 -19.47 25.70
N THR A 64 -2.34 -20.44 24.94
CA THR A 64 -1.25 -20.25 23.98
C THR A 64 -1.75 -20.61 22.59
N SER A 65 -2.35 -19.64 21.91
CA SER A 65 -2.74 -19.79 20.51
C SER A 65 -1.48 -19.65 19.63
N GLU A 66 -1.06 -20.74 18.97
CA GLU A 66 0.06 -20.75 18.00
C GLU A 66 -0.29 -20.09 16.65
N LEU A 67 -1.54 -19.66 16.46
CA LEU A 67 -2.05 -19.17 15.18
C LEU A 67 -2.72 -17.81 15.33
N LEU A 68 -1.91 -16.75 15.34
CA LEU A 68 -2.42 -15.41 15.09
C LEU A 68 -3.04 -15.35 13.68
N THR A 69 -4.31 -14.96 13.60
CA THR A 69 -4.92 -14.64 12.31
C THR A 69 -4.47 -13.24 11.88
N THR A 70 -3.87 -13.13 10.69
CA THR A 70 -3.49 -11.85 10.08
C THR A 70 -4.47 -11.52 8.95
N PHE A 71 -5.06 -10.34 8.99
CA PHE A 71 -5.90 -9.81 7.92
C PHE A 71 -5.10 -8.76 7.15
N VAL A 72 -4.89 -8.98 5.85
CA VAL A 72 -4.24 -8.00 4.96
C VAL A 72 -5.31 -7.39 4.05
N THR A 73 -5.21 -6.09 3.77
CA THR A 73 -6.09 -5.41 2.81
C THR A 73 -5.36 -4.27 2.10
N ASN A 74 -5.69 -4.05 0.83
CA ASN A 74 -5.29 -2.85 0.09
C ASN A 74 -6.43 -1.82 -0.03
N GLN A 75 -7.55 -2.07 0.67
CA GLN A 75 -8.70 -1.19 0.72
C GLN A 75 -8.72 -0.46 2.06
N ARG A 76 -9.19 0.80 2.03
CA ARG A 76 -9.36 1.61 3.25
C ARG A 76 -10.40 1.03 4.20
N LYS A 77 -11.28 0.15 3.71
CA LYS A 77 -12.29 -0.54 4.53
C LYS A 77 -12.00 -2.04 4.58
N LEU A 78 -12.10 -2.61 5.78
CA LEU A 78 -11.96 -4.05 6.02
C LEU A 78 -13.12 -4.51 6.89
N LYS A 79 -13.77 -5.60 6.49
CA LYS A 79 -14.77 -6.28 7.29
C LYS A 79 -14.21 -7.62 7.79
N ILE A 80 -14.15 -7.80 9.10
CA ILE A 80 -13.77 -9.07 9.72
C ILE A 80 -15.00 -9.74 10.33
N THR A 81 -15.03 -11.07 10.28
CA THR A 81 -16.06 -11.89 10.91
C THR A 81 -15.41 -12.84 11.90
N TYR A 82 -15.94 -12.89 13.10
CA TYR A 82 -15.48 -13.78 14.16
C TYR A 82 -16.66 -14.44 14.86
N LYS A 83 -16.39 -15.55 15.54
CA LYS A 83 -17.35 -16.24 16.39
C LYS A 83 -16.95 -16.11 17.84
N VAL A 84 -17.94 -16.00 18.70
CA VAL A 84 -17.76 -16.10 20.14
C VAL A 84 -18.04 -17.55 20.52
N ILE A 85 -17.01 -18.28 20.94
CA ILE A 85 -17.16 -19.67 21.39
C ILE A 85 -16.78 -19.77 22.86
N LYS A 86 -17.17 -20.87 23.51
CA LYS A 86 -16.81 -21.12 24.91
C LYS A 86 -15.30 -21.35 25.02
N GLY A 87 -14.63 -20.53 25.82
CA GLY A 87 -13.18 -20.54 26.01
C GLY A 87 -12.73 -21.21 27.31
N CYS A 88 -13.64 -21.40 28.27
CA CYS A 88 -13.41 -22.15 29.50
C CYS A 88 -14.52 -23.18 29.71
N SER A 89 -14.15 -24.45 29.95
CA SER A 89 -15.14 -25.51 30.22
C SER A 89 -15.94 -25.29 31.51
N ASP A 90 -15.33 -24.59 32.47
CA ASP A 90 -15.86 -24.38 33.83
C ASP A 90 -16.74 -23.13 33.93
N SER A 91 -16.83 -22.33 32.86
CA SER A 91 -17.78 -21.22 32.75
C SER A 91 -19.21 -21.74 32.65
N GLY A 92 -20.11 -21.26 33.51
CA GLY A 92 -21.54 -21.59 33.49
C GLY A 92 -22.41 -20.47 32.91
N ASP A 93 -21.84 -19.27 32.76
CA ASP A 93 -22.45 -18.12 32.14
C ASP A 93 -22.24 -18.12 30.62
N ASP A 94 -23.31 -17.82 29.88
CA ASP A 94 -23.40 -18.02 28.43
C ASP A 94 -23.35 -16.71 27.62
N ASP A 95 -23.45 -15.55 28.29
CA ASP A 95 -23.42 -14.24 27.65
C ASP A 95 -22.66 -13.18 28.45
N GLY A 96 -22.45 -12.02 27.83
CA GLY A 96 -21.66 -10.95 28.41
C GLY A 96 -21.29 -9.92 27.37
N VAL A 97 -20.18 -9.24 27.58
CA VAL A 97 -19.71 -8.13 26.75
C VAL A 97 -18.32 -8.42 26.19
N ILE A 98 -18.16 -8.23 24.87
CA ILE A 98 -16.86 -8.19 24.20
C ILE A 98 -16.47 -6.73 23.94
N GLN A 99 -15.33 -6.32 24.47
CA GLN A 99 -14.66 -5.06 24.18
C GLN A 99 -13.52 -5.29 23.17
N ILE A 100 -13.39 -4.38 22.21
CA ILE A 100 -12.41 -4.44 21.12
C ILE A 100 -11.51 -3.21 21.23
N LYS A 101 -10.20 -3.43 21.29
CA LYS A 101 -9.19 -2.37 21.41
C LYS A 101 -8.05 -2.60 20.42
N THR A 102 -7.41 -1.52 20.01
CA THR A 102 -6.06 -1.61 19.43
C THR A 102 -5.04 -1.60 20.58
N ALA A 103 -3.91 -2.27 20.38
CA ALA A 103 -2.82 -2.26 21.37
C ALA A 103 -2.22 -0.86 21.57
N GLU A 104 -2.28 -0.01 20.54
CA GLU A 104 -1.84 1.38 20.53
C GLU A 104 -2.84 2.25 19.76
N GLU A 105 -2.81 3.57 19.96
CA GLU A 105 -3.69 4.48 19.24
C GLU A 105 -3.26 4.58 17.77
N ILE A 106 -4.17 4.22 16.86
CA ILE A 106 -3.91 4.27 15.42
C ILE A 106 -4.60 5.49 14.83
N PHE A 107 -3.79 6.50 14.46
CA PHE A 107 -4.31 7.71 13.83
C PHE A 107 -5.02 7.37 12.51
N GLY A 108 -6.25 7.89 12.34
CA GLY A 108 -7.05 7.67 11.14
C GLY A 108 -7.79 6.32 11.08
N LEU A 109 -7.71 5.48 12.13
CA LEU A 109 -8.51 4.26 12.22
C LEU A 109 -9.84 4.52 12.93
N LYS A 110 -10.93 4.00 12.35
CA LYS A 110 -12.25 3.94 12.98
C LYS A 110 -12.74 2.51 13.01
N LEU A 111 -13.18 2.07 14.18
CA LEU A 111 -13.88 0.80 14.38
C LEU A 111 -15.38 1.05 14.38
N SER A 112 -16.16 0.22 13.68
CA SER A 112 -17.62 0.33 13.67
C SER A 112 -18.25 0.10 15.04
N VAL A 113 -17.57 -0.66 15.89
CA VAL A 113 -17.97 -0.98 17.25
C VAL A 113 -16.73 -1.23 18.10
N THR A 114 -16.73 -0.72 19.34
CA THR A 114 -15.65 -0.94 20.32
C THR A 114 -16.09 -1.82 21.48
N GLN A 115 -17.39 -2.06 21.61
CA GLN A 115 -17.98 -2.92 22.62
C GLN A 115 -19.34 -3.46 22.14
N LYS A 116 -19.61 -4.74 22.36
CA LYS A 116 -20.89 -5.36 21.99
C LYS A 116 -21.24 -6.51 22.91
N SER A 117 -22.50 -6.62 23.29
CA SER A 117 -23.02 -7.82 23.97
C SER A 117 -22.90 -9.04 23.06
N ALA A 118 -22.57 -10.18 23.64
CA ALA A 118 -22.36 -11.42 22.90
C ALA A 118 -22.75 -12.62 23.76
N LYS A 119 -23.13 -13.70 23.10
CA LYS A 119 -23.29 -15.02 23.71
C LYS A 119 -22.51 -16.08 22.96
N TYR A 120 -22.30 -17.24 23.57
CA TYR A 120 -21.68 -18.36 22.87
C TYR A 120 -22.47 -18.76 21.61
N GLY A 121 -21.73 -18.97 20.52
CA GLY A 121 -22.27 -19.28 19.21
C GLY A 121 -22.56 -18.07 18.32
N ASP A 122 -22.51 -16.84 18.86
CA ASP A 122 -22.74 -15.64 18.07
C ASP A 122 -21.69 -15.49 16.96
N ALA A 123 -22.17 -15.11 15.77
CA ALA A 123 -21.33 -14.67 14.67
C ALA A 123 -21.37 -13.14 14.60
N MET A 124 -20.20 -12.54 14.75
CA MET A 124 -20.01 -11.10 14.88
C MET A 124 -19.25 -10.55 13.68
N GLU A 125 -19.51 -9.27 13.40
CA GLU A 125 -18.85 -8.51 12.35
C GLU A 125 -18.27 -7.23 12.94
N LEU A 126 -17.03 -6.94 12.55
CA LEU A 126 -16.35 -5.67 12.85
C LEU A 126 -15.90 -5.06 11.53
N GLU A 127 -16.26 -3.80 11.31
CA GLU A 127 -15.77 -3.01 10.19
C GLU A 127 -14.70 -2.04 10.68
N LEU A 128 -13.61 -1.97 9.91
CA LEU A 128 -12.50 -1.06 10.10
C LEU A 128 -12.47 -0.10 8.91
N ASP A 129 -12.32 1.18 9.19
CA ASP A 129 -12.11 2.24 8.19
C ASP A 129 -10.81 2.99 8.53
N TYR A 130 -9.81 2.88 7.65
CA TYR A 130 -8.49 3.48 7.82
C TYR A 130 -8.25 4.56 6.77
N THR A 131 -8.09 5.79 7.25
CA THR A 131 -7.90 6.98 6.42
C THR A 131 -6.45 7.44 6.34
N GLY A 132 -5.49 6.69 6.92
CA GLY A 132 -4.08 7.01 6.78
C GLY A 132 -3.55 6.71 5.38
N ASP A 133 -2.43 7.34 5.03
CA ASP A 133 -1.84 7.26 3.69
C ASP A 133 -0.67 6.27 3.60
N GLU A 134 -0.30 5.65 4.71
CA GLU A 134 0.82 4.72 4.80
C GLU A 134 0.36 3.29 5.07
N LYS A 135 1.23 2.35 4.71
CA LYS A 135 1.10 0.97 5.13
C LYS A 135 1.18 0.91 6.66
N ILE A 136 0.25 0.21 7.28
CA ILE A 136 0.25 0.02 8.74
C ILE A 136 -0.08 -1.41 9.12
N GLU A 137 0.63 -1.92 10.12
CA GLU A 137 0.33 -3.17 10.79
C GLU A 137 0.06 -2.89 12.26
N PHE A 138 -1.03 -3.44 12.81
CA PHE A 138 -1.37 -3.30 14.22
C PHE A 138 -2.17 -4.51 14.72
N PHE A 139 -2.30 -4.65 16.05
CA PHE A 139 -3.10 -5.69 16.67
C PHE A 139 -4.45 -5.18 17.13
N LEU A 140 -5.49 -6.01 16.93
CA LEU A 140 -6.76 -5.90 17.61
C LEU A 140 -6.84 -6.93 18.72
N ASP A 141 -7.18 -6.46 19.91
CA ASP A 141 -7.37 -7.23 21.12
C ASP A 141 -8.85 -7.29 21.50
N PHE A 142 -9.28 -8.47 21.92
CA PHE A 142 -10.65 -8.75 22.35
C PHE A 142 -10.64 -9.09 23.83
N TYR A 143 -11.44 -8.37 24.60
CA TYR A 143 -11.54 -8.52 26.05
C TYR A 143 -12.98 -8.80 26.44
N ALA A 144 -13.22 -9.81 27.26
CA ALA A 144 -14.54 -10.16 27.76
C ALA A 144 -14.75 -9.62 29.17
N SER A 145 -16.00 -9.35 29.50
CA SER A 145 -16.48 -9.12 30.86
C SER A 145 -17.91 -9.61 30.92
N ASP A 146 -18.32 -10.17 32.05
CA ASP A 146 -19.73 -10.46 32.32
C ASP A 146 -20.57 -9.15 32.28
N ASP A 147 -21.83 -9.25 31.84
CA ASP A 147 -22.77 -8.16 31.69
C ASP A 147 -23.52 -7.77 32.99
N ASN A 148 -23.25 -8.46 34.10
CA ASN A 148 -23.78 -8.16 35.45
C ASN A 148 -25.32 -8.08 35.50
N LEU A 149 -26.03 -8.76 34.60
CA LEU A 149 -27.50 -8.71 34.52
C LEU A 149 -28.20 -9.57 35.58
N ASP A 150 -27.48 -10.49 36.22
CA ASP A 150 -28.02 -11.41 37.21
C ASP A 150 -27.79 -10.96 38.65
N GLU A 151 -28.85 -10.96 39.47
CA GLU A 151 -28.78 -10.59 40.90
C GLU A 151 -27.95 -11.58 41.75
N TRP A 152 -27.62 -12.76 41.21
CA TRP A 152 -26.97 -13.86 41.92
C TRP A 152 -25.64 -14.32 41.30
N ASN A 153 -25.33 -13.86 40.07
CA ASN A 153 -24.14 -14.18 39.29
C ASN A 153 -23.58 -12.85 38.74
N ILE A 154 -22.92 -12.09 39.60
CA ILE A 154 -22.25 -10.85 39.19
C ILE A 154 -20.79 -11.23 38.99
N GLY A 155 -20.41 -11.53 37.75
CA GLY A 155 -19.05 -11.89 37.38
C GLY A 155 -18.05 -10.86 37.89
N GLU A 156 -17.02 -11.38 38.55
CA GLU A 156 -15.94 -10.63 39.18
C GLU A 156 -14.83 -10.32 38.16
N LEU A 157 -14.66 -11.16 37.13
CA LEU A 157 -13.62 -11.03 36.13
C LEU A 157 -13.95 -9.96 35.09
N LYS A 158 -13.01 -9.03 34.92
CA LYS A 158 -13.11 -7.96 33.92
C LYS A 158 -11.88 -7.93 33.05
N ASN A 159 -12.09 -7.58 31.79
CA ASN A 159 -11.06 -7.54 30.75
C ASN A 159 -10.33 -8.88 30.54
N VAL A 160 -11.07 -9.99 30.49
CA VAL A 160 -10.50 -11.31 30.16
C VAL A 160 -10.04 -11.30 28.70
N HIS A 161 -8.73 -11.32 28.46
CA HIS A 161 -8.16 -11.32 27.11
C HIS A 161 -8.51 -12.62 26.39
N CYS A 162 -9.47 -12.54 25.46
CA CYS A 162 -10.14 -13.70 24.84
C CYS A 162 -9.85 -13.86 23.35
N GLY A 163 -9.06 -12.97 22.75
CA GLY A 163 -8.59 -13.14 21.39
C GLY A 163 -7.75 -11.98 20.88
N ARG A 164 -6.96 -12.25 19.84
CA ARG A 164 -6.12 -11.26 19.16
C ARG A 164 -6.04 -11.59 17.67
N CYS A 165 -6.04 -10.56 16.83
CA CYS A 165 -5.64 -10.68 15.42
C CYS A 165 -4.70 -9.53 15.00
N SER A 166 -3.92 -9.74 13.94
CA SER A 166 -3.13 -8.69 13.29
C SER A 166 -3.90 -8.16 12.08
N ILE A 167 -3.88 -6.85 11.90
CA ILE A 167 -4.46 -6.14 10.76
C ILE A 167 -3.33 -5.43 10.02
N ASN A 168 -3.26 -5.62 8.70
CA ASN A 168 -2.31 -4.97 7.82
C ASN A 168 -3.06 -4.24 6.70
N PHE A 169 -3.08 -2.91 6.77
CA PHE A 169 -3.51 -2.07 5.66
C PHE A 169 -2.31 -1.81 4.76
N ASP A 170 -2.23 -2.55 3.66
CA ASP A 170 -1.23 -2.45 2.61
C ASP A 170 -1.73 -1.51 1.50
N LEU A 171 -1.96 -0.25 1.85
CA LEU A 171 -2.51 0.74 0.94
C LEU A 171 -1.44 1.25 -0.04
N CYS A 172 -1.70 1.13 -1.34
CA CYS A 172 -0.99 1.90 -2.36
C CYS A 172 -1.90 2.98 -2.93
N GLU A 173 -1.82 4.21 -2.42
CA GLU A 173 -2.69 5.28 -2.88
C GLU A 173 -2.46 5.63 -4.36
N TYR A 174 -1.21 5.68 -4.80
CA TYR A 174 -0.93 6.02 -6.20
C TYR A 174 -1.03 4.82 -7.14
N CYS A 175 -1.03 3.57 -6.66
CA CYS A 175 -1.32 2.37 -7.47
C CYS A 175 -2.81 2.01 -7.50
N SER A 176 -3.68 2.62 -6.69
CA SER A 176 -5.12 2.34 -6.73
C SER A 176 -5.75 2.92 -8.01
N ASP A 177 -6.98 2.52 -8.33
CA ASP A 177 -7.79 3.12 -9.42
C ASP A 177 -7.03 3.24 -10.75
N TRP A 178 -6.84 2.10 -11.41
CA TRP A 178 -6.04 1.99 -12.63
C TRP A 178 -6.91 1.56 -13.81
N SER A 179 -7.19 2.49 -14.72
CA SER A 179 -7.87 2.17 -15.98
C SER A 179 -6.87 1.72 -17.04
N THR A 180 -7.35 1.08 -18.10
CA THR A 180 -6.54 0.81 -19.30
C THR A 180 -6.72 1.92 -20.32
N ILE A 181 -5.62 2.53 -20.75
CA ILE A 181 -5.54 3.54 -21.79
C ILE A 181 -4.52 3.04 -22.82
N ALA A 182 -5.00 2.80 -24.04
CA ALA A 182 -4.16 2.46 -25.18
C ALA A 182 -3.18 3.61 -25.50
N PRO A 183 -2.06 3.36 -26.20
CA PRO A 183 -1.13 4.42 -26.59
C PRO A 183 -1.86 5.60 -27.23
N VAL A 184 -1.73 6.79 -26.63
CA VAL A 184 -2.34 8.04 -27.13
C VAL A 184 -1.62 8.59 -28.35
N ILE A 185 -0.38 8.14 -28.58
CA ILE A 185 0.38 8.36 -29.81
C ILE A 185 0.37 7.04 -30.60
N PRO A 186 -0.05 7.02 -31.87
CA PRO A 186 0.07 5.85 -32.73
C PRO A 186 1.53 5.52 -33.02
N LYS A 187 1.89 4.21 -33.10
CA LYS A 187 3.28 3.79 -33.39
C LYS A 187 3.87 4.41 -34.66
N LYS A 188 3.06 4.61 -35.70
CA LYS A 188 3.50 5.23 -36.96
C LYS A 188 3.97 6.68 -36.81
N ASP A 189 3.59 7.33 -35.72
CA ASP A 189 3.93 8.72 -35.40
C ASP A 189 5.04 8.78 -34.33
N PHE A 190 5.73 7.64 -34.11
CA PHE A 190 6.88 7.55 -33.22
C PHE A 190 8.05 8.38 -33.76
N VAL A 191 8.69 9.12 -32.86
CA VAL A 191 9.88 9.93 -33.12
C VAL A 191 11.07 9.22 -32.46
N GLY A 192 11.90 8.56 -33.26
CA GLY A 192 13.08 7.84 -32.77
C GLY A 192 14.38 8.57 -33.08
N TRP A 193 15.44 8.22 -32.33
CA TRP A 193 16.80 8.72 -32.56
C TRP A 193 17.19 8.60 -34.04
N ASN A 194 17.61 9.71 -34.63
CA ASN A 194 18.15 9.78 -35.98
C ASN A 194 19.33 10.76 -36.08
N GLU A 195 20.54 10.29 -35.85
CA GLU A 195 21.78 11.09 -35.90
C GLU A 195 22.07 11.69 -37.28
N GLU A 196 21.51 11.12 -38.36
CA GLU A 196 21.68 11.67 -39.70
C GLU A 196 20.85 12.95 -39.90
N LEU A 197 19.62 12.97 -39.40
CA LEU A 197 18.73 14.14 -39.49
C LEU A 197 18.99 15.16 -38.39
N HIS A 198 19.33 14.69 -37.20
CA HIS A 198 19.47 15.51 -35.99
C HIS A 198 20.72 15.08 -35.22
N PRO A 199 21.93 15.47 -35.69
CA PRO A 199 23.19 15.06 -35.10
C PRO A 199 23.45 15.63 -33.69
N ASP A 200 22.79 16.74 -33.35
CA ASP A 200 22.97 17.45 -32.08
C ASP A 200 21.80 17.22 -31.10
N TRP A 201 20.83 16.37 -31.45
CA TRP A 201 19.70 16.09 -30.58
C TRP A 201 20.01 15.00 -29.57
N GLU A 202 19.61 15.25 -28.33
CA GLU A 202 19.68 14.29 -27.24
C GLU A 202 18.29 13.74 -26.90
N CYS A 203 18.23 12.79 -25.97
CA CYS A 203 16.97 12.15 -25.55
C CYS A 203 15.86 13.13 -25.17
N TYR A 204 16.22 14.24 -24.52
CA TYR A 204 15.29 15.31 -24.19
C TYR A 204 14.63 15.91 -25.44
N ASP A 205 15.41 16.21 -26.48
CA ASP A 205 14.93 16.84 -27.71
C ASP A 205 13.98 15.91 -28.46
N TYR A 206 14.32 14.63 -28.57
CA TYR A 206 13.44 13.66 -29.22
C TYR A 206 12.14 13.43 -28.45
N ALA A 207 12.18 13.38 -27.11
CA ALA A 207 10.97 13.26 -26.30
C ALA A 207 10.11 14.53 -26.38
N ALA A 208 10.72 15.72 -26.45
CA ALA A 208 10.02 16.99 -26.67
C ALA A 208 9.38 17.03 -28.06
N GLU A 209 10.10 16.57 -29.09
CA GLU A 209 9.60 16.46 -30.45
C GLU A 209 8.45 15.45 -30.56
N GLN A 210 8.53 14.32 -29.85
CA GLN A 210 7.46 13.34 -29.79
C GLN A 210 6.15 13.97 -29.28
N LEU A 211 6.22 14.82 -28.25
CA LEU A 211 5.07 15.59 -27.78
C LEU A 211 4.60 16.60 -28.84
N ARG A 212 5.53 17.31 -29.50
CA ARG A 212 5.21 18.31 -30.53
C ARG A 212 4.47 17.70 -31.72
N VAL A 213 4.92 16.55 -32.22
CA VAL A 213 4.27 15.80 -33.31
C VAL A 213 2.87 15.32 -32.89
N ALA A 214 2.68 14.98 -31.61
CA ALA A 214 1.37 14.66 -31.04
C ALA A 214 0.48 15.91 -30.81
N GLY A 215 0.98 17.12 -31.10
CA GLY A 215 0.23 18.37 -30.98
C GLY A 215 0.33 19.06 -29.63
N TYR A 216 1.31 18.71 -28.81
CA TYR A 216 1.47 19.20 -27.44
C TYR A 216 2.83 19.82 -27.17
N GLN A 217 2.94 20.56 -26.07
CA GLN A 217 4.19 21.16 -25.62
C GLN A 217 4.42 20.94 -24.13
N LEU A 218 5.68 21.07 -23.70
CA LEU A 218 6.01 21.14 -22.29
C LEU A 218 5.54 22.47 -21.70
N LYS A 219 5.01 22.44 -20.47
CA LYS A 219 4.85 23.65 -19.66
C LYS A 219 6.18 24.16 -19.13
N ALA A 220 7.10 23.23 -18.83
CA ALA A 220 8.43 23.52 -18.32
C ALA A 220 9.50 22.84 -19.17
N GLU A 221 10.30 23.64 -19.88
CA GLU A 221 11.44 23.16 -20.66
C GLU A 221 12.66 22.82 -19.76
N SER A 222 12.72 23.37 -18.55
CA SER A 222 13.75 23.02 -17.57
C SER A 222 13.12 22.56 -16.26
N TRP A 223 13.79 21.60 -15.61
CA TRP A 223 13.49 21.22 -14.24
C TRP A 223 13.71 22.39 -13.29
N ARG A 224 14.77 23.17 -13.52
CA ARG A 224 15.07 24.38 -12.75
C ARG A 224 14.17 25.53 -13.16
N ASP A 225 13.68 26.26 -12.17
CA ASP A 225 13.06 27.57 -12.37
C ASP A 225 14.14 28.65 -12.49
N TRP A 226 14.54 28.97 -13.73
CA TRP A 226 15.53 30.02 -14.02
C TRP A 226 15.07 31.44 -13.69
N SER A 227 13.78 31.64 -13.42
CA SER A 227 13.27 32.95 -12.97
C SER A 227 13.67 33.27 -11.52
N LYS A 228 14.11 32.27 -10.77
CA LYS A 228 14.53 32.40 -9.37
C LYS A 228 16.04 32.44 -9.25
N SER A 229 16.53 33.31 -8.37
CA SER A 229 17.95 33.42 -8.04
C SER A 229 18.46 32.21 -7.24
N THR A 230 17.57 31.50 -6.55
CA THR A 230 17.87 30.25 -5.85
C THR A 230 17.54 29.04 -6.73
N LEU A 231 18.40 28.02 -6.67
CA LEU A 231 18.14 26.73 -7.32
C LEU A 231 16.84 26.15 -6.75
N THR A 232 15.79 26.12 -7.58
CA THR A 232 14.44 25.69 -7.19
C THR A 232 13.80 24.93 -8.34
N LYS A 233 13.04 23.89 -8.00
CA LYS A 233 12.27 23.08 -8.96
C LYS A 233 11.13 23.90 -9.56
N ASN A 234 10.87 23.71 -10.84
CA ASN A 234 9.74 24.27 -11.56
C ASN A 234 8.40 23.70 -11.03
N SER A 235 7.38 24.55 -10.90
CA SER A 235 6.04 24.15 -10.42
C SER A 235 5.26 23.26 -11.39
N ASP A 236 5.70 23.19 -12.64
CA ASP A 236 5.17 22.30 -13.68
C ASP A 236 5.95 21.00 -13.84
N VAL A 237 6.80 20.68 -12.87
CA VAL A 237 7.47 19.40 -12.75
C VAL A 237 7.06 18.74 -11.44
N TYR A 238 6.74 17.44 -11.47
CA TYR A 238 6.58 16.64 -10.26
C TYR A 238 7.82 15.77 -10.09
N GLN A 239 8.56 15.94 -8.99
CA GLN A 239 9.72 15.12 -8.66
C GLN A 239 9.25 13.86 -7.95
N PHE A 240 9.67 12.67 -8.37
CA PHE A 240 9.32 11.41 -7.70
C PHE A 240 10.45 10.94 -6.80
N PHE A 241 11.69 11.00 -7.30
CA PHE A 241 12.86 10.43 -6.64
C PHE A 241 14.11 11.25 -6.95
N LEU A 242 15.03 11.34 -6.00
CA LEU A 242 16.32 12.03 -6.15
C LEU A 242 17.45 11.13 -5.63
N GLU A 243 18.56 11.02 -6.36
CA GLU A 243 19.74 10.30 -5.87
C GLU A 243 20.59 11.15 -4.91
N ASP A 244 20.42 12.47 -4.91
CA ASP A 244 21.16 13.40 -4.06
C ASP A 244 20.28 14.56 -3.55
N ASP A 245 20.77 15.27 -2.53
CA ASP A 245 20.17 16.51 -2.04
C ASP A 245 20.32 17.63 -3.09
N ILE A 246 19.19 18.12 -3.64
CA ILE A 246 19.19 19.18 -4.66
C ILE A 246 18.08 20.20 -4.45
N ALA A 247 18.37 21.48 -4.69
CA ALA A 247 17.40 22.57 -4.64
C ALA A 247 16.59 22.66 -3.31
N GLY A 248 17.19 22.24 -2.19
CA GLY A 248 16.52 22.16 -0.89
C GLY A 248 15.61 20.94 -0.69
N MET A 249 15.51 20.06 -1.69
CA MET A 249 14.87 18.75 -1.61
C MET A 249 15.89 17.72 -1.12
N LYS A 250 15.43 16.75 -0.34
CA LYS A 250 16.28 15.69 0.20
C LYS A 250 16.37 14.51 -0.74
N GLN A 251 17.51 13.83 -0.75
CA GLN A 251 17.70 12.54 -1.40
C GLN A 251 16.56 11.58 -1.03
N GLY A 252 16.12 10.79 -2.02
CA GLY A 252 15.09 9.77 -1.87
C GLY A 252 13.74 10.18 -2.44
N VAL A 253 12.71 9.44 -2.01
CA VAL A 253 11.35 9.54 -2.53
C VAL A 253 10.66 10.82 -2.05
N GLN A 254 10.10 11.56 -2.98
CA GLN A 254 9.30 12.76 -2.74
C GLN A 254 7.81 12.39 -2.70
N LYS A 255 7.36 11.77 -1.60
CA LYS A 255 6.03 11.11 -1.49
C LYS A 255 4.85 11.97 -1.97
N ASP A 256 4.77 13.23 -1.53
CA ASP A 256 3.66 14.12 -1.92
C ASP A 256 3.69 14.44 -3.42
N GLN A 257 4.88 14.68 -3.97
CA GLN A 257 5.05 14.95 -5.40
C GLN A 257 4.79 13.71 -6.26
N LEU A 258 5.16 12.51 -5.78
CA LEU A 258 4.83 11.22 -6.39
C LEU A 258 3.31 11.04 -6.47
N LYS A 259 2.61 11.23 -5.35
CA LYS A 259 1.15 11.14 -5.28
C LYS A 259 0.46 12.09 -6.26
N ASP A 260 0.82 13.37 -6.23
CA ASP A 260 0.23 14.38 -7.11
C ASP A 260 0.57 14.15 -8.59
N GLY A 261 1.80 13.74 -8.89
CA GLY A 261 2.22 13.50 -10.26
C GLY A 261 1.62 12.23 -10.86
N VAL A 262 1.45 11.15 -10.09
CA VAL A 262 0.73 9.96 -10.57
C VAL A 262 -0.73 10.27 -10.85
N LYS A 263 -1.37 11.06 -9.98
CA LYS A 263 -2.73 11.56 -10.23
C LYS A 263 -2.76 12.37 -11.54
N TYR A 264 -1.81 13.28 -11.72
CA TYR A 264 -1.68 14.06 -12.96
C TYR A 264 -1.50 13.16 -14.19
N LEU A 265 -0.63 12.13 -14.14
CA LEU A 265 -0.44 11.19 -15.25
C LEU A 265 -1.75 10.50 -15.64
N LYS A 266 -2.46 9.94 -14.67
CA LYS A 266 -3.73 9.23 -14.92
C LYS A 266 -4.77 10.15 -15.55
N GLU A 267 -4.96 11.34 -15.01
CA GLU A 267 -5.92 12.32 -15.53
C GLU A 267 -5.54 12.84 -16.91
N THR A 268 -4.26 13.04 -17.17
CA THR A 268 -3.74 13.60 -18.43
C THR A 268 -3.79 12.56 -19.55
N LEU A 269 -3.38 11.32 -19.28
CA LEU A 269 -3.54 10.19 -20.20
C LEU A 269 -5.03 9.91 -20.47
N GLY A 270 -5.90 10.04 -19.46
CA GLY A 270 -7.35 9.94 -19.60
C GLY A 270 -7.96 10.94 -20.59
N LYS A 271 -7.26 12.05 -20.85
CA LYS A 271 -7.63 13.07 -21.85
C LYS A 271 -6.96 12.86 -23.20
N GLY A 272 -6.22 11.76 -23.39
CA GLY A 272 -5.48 11.50 -24.63
C GLY A 272 -4.19 12.32 -24.77
N ILE A 273 -3.62 12.81 -23.66
CA ILE A 273 -2.45 13.70 -23.68
C ILE A 273 -1.21 12.90 -23.19
N PRO A 274 -0.14 12.77 -23.99
CA PRO A 274 1.11 12.15 -23.58
C PRO A 274 1.90 13.06 -22.61
N VAL A 275 2.77 12.46 -21.82
CA VAL A 275 3.55 13.15 -20.79
C VAL A 275 5.01 12.77 -20.87
N MET A 276 5.91 13.75 -20.88
CA MET A 276 7.35 13.48 -20.78
C MET A 276 7.72 13.12 -19.34
N ALA A 277 8.56 12.10 -19.20
CA ALA A 277 9.16 11.70 -17.94
C ALA A 277 10.69 11.71 -18.06
N GLY A 278 11.34 12.21 -17.02
CA GLY A 278 12.74 11.90 -16.75
C GLY A 278 12.82 10.54 -16.07
N VAL A 279 13.79 9.72 -16.49
CA VAL A 279 14.10 8.45 -15.87
C VAL A 279 15.57 8.36 -15.49
N ASP A 280 15.79 7.66 -14.38
CA ASP A 280 17.08 7.25 -13.90
C ASP A 280 17.42 5.83 -14.37
N ASP A 281 18.64 5.71 -14.90
CA ASP A 281 19.21 4.50 -15.48
C ASP A 281 20.66 4.23 -15.03
N ASP A 282 21.14 4.91 -13.98
CA ASP A 282 22.49 4.84 -13.38
C ASP A 282 23.63 5.39 -14.26
N TYR A 283 23.32 6.03 -15.39
CA TYR A 283 24.36 6.55 -16.27
C TYR A 283 24.79 7.96 -15.84
N TYR A 284 25.81 8.03 -14.97
CA TYR A 284 26.56 9.25 -14.56
C TYR A 284 25.82 10.59 -14.78
N MET A 285 25.27 11.18 -13.71
CA MET A 285 24.57 12.47 -13.73
C MET A 285 25.37 13.63 -14.37
N TYR A 286 25.26 13.80 -15.68
CA TYR A 286 25.90 14.89 -16.43
C TYR A 286 24.92 15.96 -16.92
N ASN A 287 23.61 15.79 -16.67
CA ASN A 287 22.64 16.78 -17.13
C ASN A 287 22.58 17.99 -16.18
N ASP A 288 22.26 19.18 -16.72
CA ASP A 288 22.32 20.45 -15.98
C ASP A 288 21.42 20.50 -14.74
N ASP A 289 20.39 19.65 -14.69
CA ASP A 289 19.48 19.57 -13.55
C ASP A 289 19.85 18.50 -12.51
N GLN A 290 20.80 17.59 -12.79
CA GLN A 290 21.25 16.51 -11.89
C GLN A 290 20.11 15.68 -11.28
N THR A 291 18.97 15.59 -11.99
CA THR A 291 17.80 14.85 -11.52
C THR A 291 17.37 13.72 -12.43
N THR A 292 18.01 13.57 -13.60
CA THR A 292 17.68 12.53 -14.57
C THR A 292 18.78 12.33 -15.60
N GLU A 293 18.89 11.13 -16.14
CA GLU A 293 19.91 10.76 -17.12
C GLU A 293 19.31 10.62 -18.52
N HIS A 294 18.05 10.22 -18.57
CA HIS A 294 17.33 9.97 -19.81
C HIS A 294 15.90 10.50 -19.80
N TYR A 295 15.32 10.69 -20.99
CA TYR A 295 13.96 11.16 -21.19
C TYR A 295 13.16 10.22 -22.07
N ILE A 296 11.94 9.93 -21.64
CA ILE A 296 10.98 9.09 -22.36
C ILE A 296 9.62 9.78 -22.45
N THR A 297 8.74 9.26 -23.30
CA THR A 297 7.36 9.74 -23.42
C THR A 297 6.38 8.70 -22.88
N ILE A 298 5.67 9.02 -21.80
CA ILE A 298 4.55 8.20 -21.30
C ILE A 298 3.34 8.39 -22.21
N VAL A 299 2.83 7.30 -22.76
CA VAL A 299 1.79 7.30 -23.80
C VAL A 299 0.55 6.49 -23.42
N GLY A 300 0.58 5.71 -22.35
CA GLY A 300 -0.58 4.91 -21.96
C GLY A 300 -0.42 4.32 -20.58
N MET A 301 -1.41 3.55 -20.15
CA MET A 301 -1.36 2.83 -18.89
C MET A 301 -2.26 1.61 -18.91
N GLY A 302 -1.95 0.61 -18.09
CA GLY A 302 -2.77 -0.60 -18.00
C GLY A 302 -2.36 -1.48 -16.84
N GLU A 303 -2.95 -2.66 -16.81
CA GLU A 303 -2.64 -3.71 -15.84
C GLU A 303 -2.49 -5.04 -16.57
N ASP A 304 -1.47 -5.80 -16.20
CA ASP A 304 -1.29 -7.19 -16.64
C ASP A 304 -0.90 -8.08 -15.45
N SER A 305 -0.52 -9.33 -15.73
CA SER A 305 -0.14 -10.30 -14.69
C SER A 305 1.06 -9.91 -13.82
N LYS A 306 1.91 -8.97 -14.28
CA LYS A 306 3.06 -8.44 -13.53
C LYS A 306 2.66 -7.23 -12.67
N GLY A 307 1.56 -6.56 -13.03
CA GLY A 307 0.93 -5.51 -12.24
C GLY A 307 0.49 -4.31 -13.08
N LYS A 308 0.22 -3.21 -12.40
CA LYS A 308 -0.15 -1.94 -13.00
C LYS A 308 1.07 -1.24 -13.55
N TYR A 309 0.94 -0.65 -14.73
CA TYR A 309 2.05 0.00 -15.43
C TYR A 309 1.63 1.27 -16.16
N PHE A 310 2.61 2.14 -16.35
CA PHE A 310 2.60 3.14 -17.43
C PHE A 310 3.33 2.57 -18.65
N LEU A 311 2.79 2.82 -19.83
CA LEU A 311 3.42 2.47 -21.10
C LEU A 311 4.19 3.68 -21.62
N PHE A 312 5.41 3.46 -22.08
CA PHE A 312 6.27 4.53 -22.59
C PHE A 312 6.77 4.24 -24.00
N TYR A 313 7.06 5.32 -24.72
CA TYR A 313 7.90 5.31 -25.90
C TYR A 313 9.30 5.74 -25.49
N ASP A 314 10.29 4.95 -25.89
CA ASP A 314 11.68 5.26 -25.70
C ASP A 314 12.24 5.84 -26.98
N ASN A 315 12.54 7.13 -26.93
CA ASN A 315 13.00 7.88 -28.08
C ASN A 315 14.50 7.61 -28.38
N ALA A 316 15.24 6.93 -27.48
CA ALA A 316 16.66 6.60 -27.67
C ALA A 316 16.92 5.42 -28.64
N THR A 317 15.99 5.15 -29.55
CA THR A 317 16.18 4.22 -30.66
C THR A 317 15.42 4.71 -31.88
N GLY A 318 16.00 4.56 -33.07
CA GLY A 318 15.32 4.81 -34.35
C GLY A 318 14.37 3.68 -34.77
N ASP A 319 14.43 2.52 -34.10
CA ASP A 319 13.56 1.38 -34.42
C ASP A 319 12.20 1.51 -33.72
N VAL A 320 11.16 1.78 -34.51
CA VAL A 320 9.77 1.91 -34.03
C VAL A 320 9.24 0.66 -33.33
N VAL A 321 9.66 -0.54 -33.72
CA VAL A 321 9.18 -1.79 -33.10
C VAL A 321 9.69 -1.87 -31.66
N VAL A 322 10.91 -1.39 -31.43
CA VAL A 322 11.60 -1.38 -30.14
C VAL A 322 11.20 -0.17 -29.29
N GLY A 323 11.30 1.04 -29.83
CA GLY A 323 11.01 2.29 -29.13
C GLY A 323 9.53 2.45 -28.78
N ALA A 324 8.63 1.93 -29.61
CA ALA A 324 7.19 1.88 -29.35
C ALA A 324 6.69 0.47 -29.02
N SER A 325 7.54 -0.37 -28.41
CA SER A 325 7.19 -1.73 -28.03
C SER A 325 6.07 -1.77 -26.99
N ALA A 326 5.28 -2.85 -27.00
CA ALA A 326 4.30 -3.09 -25.93
C ALA A 326 4.96 -3.52 -24.62
N GLU A 327 6.24 -3.92 -24.65
CA GLU A 327 7.01 -4.31 -23.47
C GLU A 327 7.62 -3.10 -22.74
N ASN A 328 7.56 -1.89 -23.33
CA ASN A 328 8.02 -0.65 -22.72
C ASN A 328 7.06 -0.20 -21.61
N LYS A 329 7.14 -0.88 -20.47
CA LYS A 329 6.25 -0.72 -19.31
C LYS A 329 7.05 -0.38 -18.06
N LEU A 330 6.61 0.66 -17.35
CA LEU A 330 7.09 1.04 -16.02
C LEU A 330 6.06 0.60 -14.99
N TYR A 331 6.38 -0.44 -14.24
CA TYR A 331 5.48 -1.05 -13.27
C TYR A 331 5.47 -0.28 -11.96
N CYS A 332 4.29 -0.19 -11.36
CA CYS A 332 4.10 0.41 -10.06
C CYS A 332 4.67 -0.49 -8.96
N LYS A 333 5.74 -0.04 -8.30
CA LYS A 333 6.40 -0.73 -7.17
C LYS A 333 5.99 -0.04 -5.87
N CYS A 334 4.82 -0.39 -5.35
CA CYS A 334 4.24 0.26 -4.16
C CYS A 334 5.20 0.28 -2.98
N ASP A 335 5.74 -0.88 -2.60
CA ASP A 335 6.57 -1.01 -1.40
C ASP A 335 7.86 -0.17 -1.50
N GLU A 336 8.30 0.13 -2.72
CA GLU A 336 9.52 0.90 -3.00
C GLU A 336 9.21 2.35 -3.39
N HIS A 337 7.94 2.74 -3.45
CA HIS A 337 7.48 4.06 -3.89
C HIS A 337 8.06 4.54 -5.22
N LYS A 338 8.13 3.65 -6.22
CA LYS A 338 8.70 3.97 -7.53
C LYS A 338 7.93 3.34 -8.70
N PHE A 339 8.28 3.80 -9.90
CA PHE A 339 7.82 3.23 -11.16
C PHE A 339 9.04 2.77 -11.95
N GLU A 340 9.13 1.47 -12.20
CA GLU A 340 10.35 0.86 -12.74
C GLU A 340 10.06 -0.15 -13.86
N GLY A 341 10.92 -0.20 -14.87
CA GLY A 341 10.77 -1.14 -15.98
C GLY A 341 12.04 -1.33 -16.82
N GLU A 342 12.14 -2.48 -17.49
CA GLU A 342 13.31 -2.89 -18.30
C GLU A 342 13.20 -2.53 -19.79
N GLY A 343 12.02 -2.11 -20.25
CA GLY A 343 11.78 -1.87 -21.67
C GLY A 343 11.85 -3.14 -22.54
N ASP A 344 11.88 -2.95 -23.85
CA ASP A 344 12.13 -4.01 -24.83
C ASP A 344 13.58 -4.49 -24.74
N LEU A 345 13.79 -5.81 -24.71
CA LEU A 345 15.12 -6.42 -24.61
C LEU A 345 16.04 -6.12 -25.81
N ASN A 346 15.50 -5.65 -26.93
CA ASN A 346 16.28 -5.22 -28.09
C ASN A 346 16.68 -3.74 -28.04
N ASN A 347 16.19 -2.99 -27.05
CA ASN A 347 16.55 -1.60 -26.87
C ASN A 347 17.97 -1.50 -26.29
N ARG A 348 18.94 -1.25 -27.16
CA ARG A 348 20.35 -1.20 -26.77
C ARG A 348 20.70 -0.07 -25.82
N TYR A 349 19.90 1.00 -25.76
CA TYR A 349 20.17 2.10 -24.84
C TYR A 349 19.96 1.62 -23.41
N ILE A 350 18.71 1.32 -23.01
CA ILE A 350 18.41 0.83 -21.66
C ILE A 350 19.19 -0.45 -21.34
N GLN A 351 19.29 -1.39 -22.27
CA GLN A 351 20.00 -2.66 -22.02
C GLN A 351 21.53 -2.50 -21.93
N GLY A 352 22.05 -1.35 -22.38
CA GLY A 352 23.44 -0.96 -22.27
C GLY A 352 23.78 -0.22 -20.97
N THR A 353 22.79 0.21 -20.20
CA THR A 353 23.02 0.91 -18.93
C THR A 353 23.41 -0.06 -17.80
N ALA A 354 23.92 0.46 -16.70
CA ALA A 354 24.32 -0.37 -15.57
C ALA A 354 23.10 -0.99 -14.86
N LYS A 355 22.01 -0.21 -14.70
CA LYS A 355 20.75 -0.68 -14.08
C LYS A 355 19.95 -1.60 -15.01
N LYS A 356 20.03 -1.42 -16.34
CA LYS A 356 19.16 -2.09 -17.34
C LYS A 356 17.67 -1.91 -17.09
N THR A 357 17.34 -0.91 -16.28
CA THR A 357 16.00 -0.53 -15.86
C THR A 357 15.95 0.99 -15.86
N TYR A 358 14.74 1.49 -16.06
CA TYR A 358 14.39 2.88 -15.85
C TYR A 358 13.56 3.01 -14.61
N THR A 359 13.90 3.96 -13.75
CA THR A 359 13.06 4.42 -12.65
C THR A 359 12.61 5.85 -12.92
N ILE A 360 11.31 6.15 -12.84
CA ILE A 360 10.84 7.53 -13.04
C ILE A 360 11.43 8.44 -11.95
N SER A 361 12.25 9.41 -12.36
CA SER A 361 12.81 10.43 -11.48
C SER A 361 11.85 11.61 -11.35
N HIS A 362 11.27 12.06 -12.46
CA HIS A 362 10.30 13.15 -12.49
C HIS A 362 9.38 13.10 -13.71
N ILE A 363 8.29 13.87 -13.69
CA ILE A 363 7.42 14.09 -14.84
C ILE A 363 7.18 15.57 -15.08
N ARG A 364 6.91 15.94 -16.33
CA ARG A 364 6.71 17.34 -16.74
C ARG A 364 5.30 17.54 -17.28
N LYS A 365 4.62 18.60 -16.84
CA LYS A 365 3.27 18.88 -17.32
C LYS A 365 3.29 19.27 -18.80
N THR A 366 2.22 18.87 -19.48
CA THR A 366 1.97 19.06 -20.91
C THR A 366 0.89 20.15 -21.08
N LYS A 367 0.96 20.94 -22.15
CA LYS A 367 -0.03 21.96 -22.53
C LYS A 367 -0.45 21.85 -23.99
#